data_AF-R6IF38-F1
#
_entry.id   AF-R6IF38-F1
#
_cell.length_a   1.000
_cell.length_b   1.000
_cell.length_c   1.000
_cell.angle_alpha   90.00
_cell.angle_beta   90.00
_cell.angle_gamma   90.00
#
_symmetry.space_group_name_H-M   'P 1'
#
loop_
_entity.id
_entity.type
_entity.pdbx_description
1 polymer ?
#
loop_
_entity_poly.entity_id
_entity_poly.type
_entity_poly.pdbx_seq_one_letter_code
_entity_poly.pdbx_strand_id
1 'polypeptide(L)'
;MDYDCRSSEKRLAAVENDWLAAPENAELLEVYTCSLCGNPIFEGDEYLAVDCCGEVCSECLEGLTAKDFALAALDLKTGAAGTDGR
;
A
#
# COMPACT_ATOMS: atom_id res chain seq x y z
N MET A 1 39.64 -33.97 19.85
CA MET A 1 39.32 -32.68 19.20
C MET A 1 37.85 -32.46 19.42
N ASP A 2 37.51 -32.08 20.64
CA ASP A 2 36.16 -31.78 21.07
C ASP A 2 35.81 -30.42 20.51
N TYR A 3 35.21 -30.40 19.32
CA TYR A 3 34.60 -29.19 18.81
C TYR A 3 33.56 -28.76 19.84
N ASP A 4 33.81 -27.60 20.43
CA ASP A 4 33.08 -27.06 21.57
C ASP A 4 31.62 -26.76 21.16
N CYS A 5 30.78 -27.80 21.22
CA CYS A 5 29.40 -27.81 20.73
C CYS A 5 28.57 -26.67 21.36
N ARG A 6 28.86 -26.36 22.63
CA ARG A 6 28.26 -25.24 23.37
C ARG A 6 28.64 -23.86 22.84
N SER A 7 29.81 -23.71 22.21
CA SER A 7 30.25 -22.47 21.58
C SER A 7 29.55 -22.25 20.24
N SER A 8 29.32 -23.30 19.47
CA SER A 8 28.52 -23.25 18.24
C SER A 8 27.05 -22.90 18.51
N GLU A 9 26.43 -23.48 19.54
CA GLU A 9 25.04 -23.20 19.89
C GLU A 9 24.81 -21.72 20.24
N LYS A 10 25.73 -21.10 20.99
CA LYS A 10 25.65 -19.68 21.33
C LYS A 10 25.82 -18.77 20.11
N ARG A 11 26.66 -19.16 19.16
CA ARG A 11 26.89 -18.39 17.92
C ARG A 11 25.69 -18.45 16.99
N LEU A 12 25.04 -19.62 16.89
CA LEU A 12 23.82 -19.78 16.12
C LEU A 12 22.68 -18.96 16.74
N ALA A 13 22.48 -19.05 18.05
CA ALA A 13 21.46 -18.26 18.74
C ALA A 13 21.67 -16.74 18.58
N ALA A 14 22.92 -16.27 18.53
CA ALA A 14 23.22 -14.86 18.27
C ALA A 14 22.84 -14.46 16.83
N VAL A 15 23.18 -15.28 15.83
CA VAL A 15 22.82 -15.02 14.42
C VAL A 15 21.31 -15.08 14.20
N GLU A 16 20.62 -16.04 14.83
CA GLU A 16 19.17 -16.14 14.74
C GLU A 16 18.48 -14.94 15.39
N ASN A 17 18.95 -14.48 16.56
CA ASN A 17 18.42 -13.27 17.18
C ASN A 17 18.71 -12.01 16.37
N ASP A 18 19.87 -11.92 15.72
CA ASP A 18 20.23 -10.81 14.84
C ASP A 18 19.37 -10.79 13.57
N TRP A 19 19.09 -11.97 13.00
CA TRP A 19 18.16 -12.10 11.87
C TRP A 19 16.71 -11.79 12.25
N LEU A 20 16.28 -12.21 13.44
CA LEU A 20 14.93 -11.95 13.96
C LEU A 20 14.78 -10.55 14.56
N ALA A 21 15.87 -9.82 14.76
CA ALA A 21 15.81 -8.45 15.19
C ALA A 21 15.06 -7.67 14.11
N ALA A 22 13.98 -7.01 14.50
CA ALA A 22 13.32 -6.05 13.62
C ALA A 22 14.40 -5.06 13.17
N PRO A 23 14.57 -4.81 11.86
CA PRO A 23 15.51 -3.80 11.41
C PRO A 23 15.14 -2.50 12.12
N GLU A 24 16.06 -2.02 12.97
CA GLU A 24 15.93 -0.71 13.57
C GLU A 24 15.78 0.25 12.39
N ASN A 25 14.61 0.87 12.22
CA ASN A 25 14.35 1.92 11.24
C ASN A 25 14.26 1.53 9.74
N ALA A 26 13.54 0.46 9.39
CA ALA A 26 12.86 0.48 8.08
C ALA A 26 11.80 1.61 8.09
N GLU A 27 12.24 2.86 8.05
CA GLU A 27 11.46 4.06 7.85
C GLU A 27 10.88 3.92 6.44
N LEU A 28 9.72 3.27 6.35
CA LEU A 28 8.89 3.33 5.15
C LEU A 28 8.67 4.81 4.87
N LEU A 29 9.36 5.32 3.84
CA LEU A 29 9.30 6.72 3.48
C LEU A 29 7.88 7.00 2.98
N GLU A 30 7.15 7.87 3.67
CA GLU A 30 5.87 8.38 3.19
C GLU A 30 6.13 9.25 1.97
N VAL A 31 5.66 8.80 0.79
CA VAL A 31 5.90 9.50 -0.49
C VAL A 31 4.69 10.32 -0.89
N TYR A 32 3.48 9.74 -0.76
CA TYR A 32 2.23 10.40 -1.15
C TYR A 32 1.15 10.25 -0.08
N THR A 33 0.04 10.96 -0.24
CA THR A 33 -1.15 10.83 0.61
C THR A 33 -2.34 10.51 -0.25
N CYS A 34 -3.04 9.42 0.06
CA CYS A 34 -4.22 9.00 -0.69
C CYS A 34 -5.31 10.06 -0.61
N SER A 35 -5.77 10.56 -1.76
CA SER A 35 -6.77 11.63 -1.82
C SER A 35 -8.18 11.20 -1.40
N LEU A 36 -8.44 9.88 -1.31
CA LEU A 36 -9.75 9.34 -0.91
C LEU A 36 -9.86 9.07 0.59
N CYS A 37 -8.86 8.40 1.18
CA CYS A 37 -8.89 8.02 2.59
C CYS A 37 -7.97 8.88 3.49
N GLY A 38 -7.04 9.63 2.91
CA GLY A 38 -6.08 10.45 3.65
C GLY A 38 -4.91 9.65 4.25
N ASN A 39 -4.81 8.35 4.01
CA ASN A 39 -3.70 7.53 4.49
C ASN A 39 -2.42 7.80 3.68
N PRO A 40 -1.24 7.72 4.31
CA PRO A 40 0.02 7.79 3.59
C PRO A 40 0.18 6.58 2.66
N ILE A 41 0.84 6.83 1.52
CA ILE A 41 1.30 5.82 0.56
C ILE A 41 2.82 5.79 0.68
N PHE A 42 3.36 4.62 1.02
CA PHE A 42 4.78 4.45 1.30
C PHE A 42 5.58 4.08 0.04
N GLU A 43 6.90 4.25 0.10
CA GLU A 43 7.79 3.83 -0.97
C GLU A 43 7.66 2.32 -1.24
N GLY A 44 7.32 1.97 -2.48
CA GLY A 44 7.08 0.59 -2.91
C GLY A 44 5.60 0.20 -3.00
N ASP A 45 4.70 1.03 -2.49
CA ASP A 45 3.26 0.78 -2.58
C ASP A 45 2.71 1.08 -3.98
N GLU A 46 1.75 0.25 -4.43
CA GLU A 46 1.02 0.47 -5.67
C GLU A 46 -0.02 1.58 -5.50
N TYR A 47 0.01 2.57 -6.38
CA TYR A 47 -0.95 3.67 -6.42
C TYR A 47 -1.36 4.02 -7.85
N LEU A 48 -2.52 4.65 -7.99
CA LEU A 48 -2.98 5.22 -9.25
C LEU A 48 -2.94 6.74 -9.16
N ALA A 49 -2.25 7.37 -10.10
CA ALA A 49 -2.31 8.82 -10.28
C ALA A 49 -3.53 9.18 -11.15
N VAL A 50 -4.40 10.03 -10.63
CA VAL A 50 -5.58 10.53 -11.35
C VAL A 50 -5.42 12.04 -11.55
N ASP A 51 -5.35 12.49 -12.81
CA ASP A 51 -5.04 13.89 -13.17
C ASP A 51 -5.96 14.92 -12.48
N CYS A 52 -7.21 14.57 -12.19
CA CYS A 52 -8.17 15.45 -11.52
C CYS A 52 -8.34 15.18 -10.01
N CYS A 53 -7.77 14.11 -9.45
CA CYS A 53 -8.05 13.65 -8.08
C CYS A 53 -6.81 13.28 -7.25
N GLY A 54 -5.59 13.42 -7.78
CA GLY A 54 -4.36 13.09 -7.07
C GLY A 54 -4.06 11.58 -7.02
N GLU A 55 -3.18 11.18 -6.10
CA GLU A 55 -2.77 9.80 -5.90
C GLU A 55 -3.80 9.02 -5.07
N VAL A 56 -4.11 7.79 -5.48
CA VAL A 56 -5.07 6.90 -4.83
C VAL A 56 -4.41 5.55 -4.52
N CYS A 57 -4.51 5.09 -3.26
CA CYS A 57 -3.96 3.79 -2.84
C CYS A 57 -4.77 2.60 -3.39
N SER A 58 -4.11 1.46 -3.54
CA SER A 58 -4.70 0.20 -4.01
C SER A 58 -5.95 -0.24 -3.24
N GLU A 59 -5.95 -0.14 -1.90
CA GLU A 59 -7.11 -0.51 -1.08
C GLU A 59 -8.36 0.31 -1.42
N CYS A 60 -8.20 1.62 -1.69
CA CYS A 60 -9.32 2.45 -2.11
C CYS A 60 -9.76 2.12 -3.54
N LEU A 61 -8.82 1.78 -4.44
CA LEU A 61 -9.14 1.37 -5.81
C LEU A 61 -9.95 0.07 -5.84
N GLU A 62 -9.61 -0.89 -4.99
CA GLU A 62 -10.33 -2.16 -4.88
C GLU A 62 -11.75 -1.98 -4.30
N GLY A 63 -11.91 -1.02 -3.37
CA GLY A 63 -13.20 -0.69 -2.77
C GLY A 63 -14.11 0.19 -3.64
N LEU A 64 -13.56 0.82 -4.69
CA LEU A 64 -14.31 1.73 -5.55
C LEU A 64 -15.14 0.98 -6.59
N THR A 65 -16.39 1.42 -6.76
CA THR A 65 -17.17 0.96 -7.90
C THR A 65 -16.69 1.65 -9.17
N ALA A 66 -16.73 0.95 -10.31
CA ALA A 66 -16.38 1.54 -11.60
C ALA A 66 -17.19 2.82 -11.92
N LYS A 67 -18.41 2.92 -11.40
CA LYS A 67 -19.25 4.11 -11.52
C LYS A 67 -18.65 5.29 -10.76
N ASP A 68 -18.30 5.12 -9.50
CA ASP A 68 -17.78 6.21 -8.67
C ASP A 68 -16.42 6.68 -9.18
N PHE A 69 -15.59 5.73 -9.65
CA PHE A 69 -14.35 6.06 -10.33
C PHE A 69 -14.60 6.88 -11.61
N ALA A 70 -15.53 6.45 -12.48
CA ALA A 70 -15.87 7.19 -13.70
C ALA A 70 -16.40 8.61 -13.42
N LEU A 71 -17.18 8.80 -12.36
CA LEU A 71 -17.70 10.11 -11.98
C LEU A 71 -16.59 11.03 -11.43
N ALA A 72 -15.74 10.52 -10.54
CA ALA A 72 -14.71 11.32 -9.88
C ALA A 72 -13.48 11.55 -10.78
N ALA A 73 -12.97 10.50 -11.43
CA ALA A 73 -11.71 10.52 -12.16
C ALA A 73 -11.85 10.97 -13.63
N LEU A 74 -13.03 10.77 -14.23
CA LEU A 74 -13.25 11.04 -15.66
C LEU A 74 -14.30 12.13 -15.92
N ASP A 75 -14.81 12.77 -14.85
CA ASP A 75 -15.88 13.79 -14.89
C ASP A 75 -17.09 13.36 -15.75
N LEU A 76 -17.39 12.06 -15.73
CA LEU A 76 -18.49 11.49 -16.49
C LEU A 76 -19.81 11.77 -15.77
N LYS A 77 -20.92 11.68 -16.52
CA LYS A 77 -22.27 11.78 -15.96
C LYS A 77 -22.99 10.47 -16.15
N THR A 78 -23.67 10.00 -15.11
CA THR A 78 -24.57 8.84 -15.23
C THR A 78 -25.95 9.31 -15.63
N GLY A 79 -26.51 8.70 -16.68
CA GLY A 79 -27.91 8.88 -17.09
C GLY A 79 -28.75 7.63 -16.83
N ALA A 80 -30.06 7.81 -16.67
CA ALA A 80 -31.02 6.71 -16.70
C ALA A 80 -31.60 6.59 -18.11
N ALA A 81 -31.59 5.39 -18.69
CA ALA A 81 -32.20 5.16 -19.99
C ALA A 81 -33.73 5.39 -19.90
N GLY A 82 -34.29 6.20 -20.81
CA GLY A 82 -35.74 6.41 -20.92
C GLY A 82 -36.32 7.62 -20.18
N THR A 83 -35.49 8.47 -19.56
CA THR A 83 -35.95 9.75 -18.97
C THR A 83 -35.83 10.95 -19.91
N ASP A 84 -35.38 10.74 -21.15
CA ASP A 84 -35.35 11.79 -22.17
C ASP A 84 -36.69 11.83 -22.92
N GLY A 85 -37.52 12.80 -22.54
CA GLY A 85 -38.56 13.42 -23.38
C GLY A 85 -39.62 12.54 -24.02
N ARG A 86 -40.81 12.49 -23.42
CA ARG A 86 -42.08 12.35 -24.14
C ARG A 86 -42.41 13.67 -24.86
#